data_AF-A0A838U9B6-F1
#
_entry.id   AF-A0A838U9B6-F1
#
_cell.length_a   1.000
_cell.length_b   1.000
_cell.length_c   1.000
_cell.angle_alpha   90.00
_cell.angle_beta   90.00
_cell.angle_gamma   90.00
#
_symmetry.space_group_name_H-M   'P 1'
#
loop_
_entity.id
_entity.type
_entity.pdbx_description
1 polymer ?
#
loop_
_entity_poly.entity_id
_entity_poly.type
_entity_poly.pdbx_seq_one_letter_code
_entity_poly.pdbx_strand_id
1 'polypeptide(L)'
;MKDRPPILLQDLARIAAWLISKPLWFLRFEGVGNIPPRQSGPLVIAANHQTYIDPVWICIPMRRRFRFMAFEKAFGWPIVGSLIRQLGAFPVKHPVDHSPRVFKETLCSLKDGYSIVVFPEGAREFADGAFFDFKTGAAVIAQRAGVPILPVTISGANRVWPQGRKWPGLFRRVTITYHSPLHLNDSKSAEEWTAVLRAIIRLDES
;
A
#
# COMPACT_ATOMS: atom_id res chain seq x y z
N MET A 1 -8.02 10.10 17.47
CA MET A 1 -8.28 8.80 18.13
C MET A 1 -9.59 8.11 17.72
N LYS A 2 -10.55 8.75 17.01
CA LYS A 2 -11.94 8.25 16.95
C LYS A 2 -12.32 7.24 15.85
N ASP A 3 -11.49 6.99 14.83
CA ASP A 3 -11.89 6.16 13.67
C ASP A 3 -10.89 5.06 13.30
N ARG A 4 -10.48 4.22 14.26
CA ARG A 4 -9.62 3.07 13.96
C ARG A 4 -10.46 1.79 13.92
N PRO A 5 -10.50 1.06 12.80
CA PRO A 5 -11.36 -0.11 12.70
C PRO A 5 -10.89 -1.20 13.66
N PRO A 6 -11.83 -1.96 14.27
CA PRO A 6 -11.49 -3.13 15.07
C PRO A 6 -10.67 -4.12 14.25
N ILE A 7 -9.71 -4.80 14.88
CA ILE A 7 -8.85 -5.77 14.19
C ILE A 7 -9.66 -6.89 13.52
N LEU A 8 -10.74 -7.33 14.18
CA LEU A 8 -11.67 -8.34 13.65
C LEU A 8 -12.33 -7.87 12.34
N LEU A 9 -12.68 -6.59 12.24
CA LEU A 9 -13.29 -6.05 11.03
C LEU A 9 -12.30 -5.99 9.88
N GLN A 10 -11.05 -5.62 10.15
CA GLN A 10 -9.97 -5.68 9.15
C GLN A 10 -9.73 -7.12 8.68
N ASP A 11 -9.74 -8.09 9.61
CA ASP A 11 -9.55 -9.50 9.28
C ASP A 11 -10.70 -10.05 8.42
N LEU A 12 -11.96 -9.74 8.76
CA LEU A 12 -13.12 -10.11 7.95
C LEU A 12 -13.07 -9.47 6.56
N ALA A 13 -12.75 -8.18 6.47
CA ALA A 13 -12.62 -7.49 5.19
C ALA A 13 -11.51 -8.09 4.32
N ARG A 14 -10.39 -8.52 4.93
CA ARG A 14 -9.31 -9.23 4.23
C ARG A 14 -9.75 -10.61 3.72
N ILE A 15 -10.47 -11.38 4.53
CA ILE A 15 -10.99 -12.69 4.13
C ILE A 15 -11.97 -12.53 2.96
N ALA A 16 -12.91 -11.57 3.04
CA ALA A 16 -13.82 -11.26 1.96
C ALA A 16 -13.08 -10.81 0.70
N ALA A 17 -12.10 -9.91 0.83
CA ALA A 17 -11.27 -9.46 -0.29
C ALA A 17 -10.50 -10.62 -0.94
N TRP A 18 -9.99 -11.57 -0.15
CA TRP A 18 -9.34 -12.78 -0.65
C TRP A 18 -10.31 -13.65 -1.44
N LEU A 19 -11.47 -13.99 -0.85
CA LEU A 19 -12.50 -14.84 -1.48
C LEU A 19 -13.01 -14.27 -2.81
N ILE A 20 -13.12 -12.94 -2.90
CA ILE A 20 -13.56 -12.25 -4.12
C ILE A 20 -12.42 -12.15 -5.14
N SER A 21 -11.22 -11.73 -4.70
CA SER A 21 -10.14 -11.37 -5.62
C SER A 21 -9.44 -12.58 -6.24
N LYS A 22 -9.33 -13.70 -5.50
CA LYS A 22 -8.71 -14.93 -6.00
C LYS A 22 -9.35 -15.46 -7.27
N PRO A 23 -10.68 -15.68 -7.34
CA PRO A 23 -11.34 -16.18 -8.55
C PRO A 23 -11.48 -15.11 -9.64
N LEU A 24 -11.73 -13.84 -9.27
CA LEU A 24 -11.95 -12.79 -10.27
C LEU A 24 -10.66 -12.32 -10.96
N TRP A 25 -9.51 -12.34 -10.27
CA TRP A 25 -8.26 -11.81 -10.79
C TRP A 25 -7.07 -12.77 -10.65
N PHE A 26 -7.34 -14.07 -10.51
CA PHE A 26 -6.32 -15.11 -10.37
C PHE A 26 -5.18 -14.73 -9.42
N LEU A 27 -5.53 -14.04 -8.32
CA LEU A 27 -4.58 -13.31 -7.49
C LEU A 27 -3.52 -14.26 -6.92
N ARG A 28 -2.24 -13.90 -7.09
CA ARG A 28 -1.08 -14.62 -6.57
C ARG A 28 -0.31 -13.75 -5.59
N PHE A 29 0.25 -14.40 -4.58
CA PHE A 29 1.12 -13.77 -3.60
C PHE A 29 2.45 -14.51 -3.59
N GLU A 30 3.53 -13.75 -3.71
CA GLU A 30 4.90 -14.27 -3.73
C GLU A 30 5.72 -13.60 -2.64
N GLY A 31 6.69 -14.30 -2.05
CA GLY A 31 7.51 -13.73 -0.99
C GLY A 31 6.78 -13.45 0.33
N VAL A 32 5.60 -14.04 0.56
CA VAL A 32 4.80 -13.84 1.80
C VAL A 32 5.60 -14.10 3.09
N GLY A 33 6.61 -14.98 3.04
CA GLY A 33 7.53 -15.24 4.15
C GLY A 33 8.41 -14.04 4.55
N ASN A 34 8.57 -13.06 3.67
CA ASN A 34 9.32 -11.83 3.94
C ASN A 34 8.53 -10.82 4.77
N ILE A 35 7.22 -11.00 4.93
CA ILE A 35 6.39 -10.12 5.76
C ILE A 35 6.81 -10.33 7.23
N PRO A 36 7.37 -9.31 7.92
CA PRO A 36 7.81 -9.50 9.30
C PRO A 36 6.65 -9.95 10.20
N PRO A 37 6.86 -10.80 11.21
CA PRO A 37 5.78 -11.20 12.11
C PRO A 37 5.25 -9.98 12.88
N ARG A 38 3.98 -10.06 13.35
CA ARG A 38 3.29 -8.95 14.02
C ARG A 38 4.07 -8.39 15.22
N GLN A 39 4.79 -9.26 15.92
CA GLN A 39 5.58 -8.96 17.11
C GLN A 39 6.78 -8.06 16.82
N SER A 40 7.27 -8.01 15.57
CA SER A 40 8.37 -7.13 15.15
C SER A 40 7.99 -5.64 15.09
N GLY A 41 6.75 -5.28 15.45
CA GLY A 41 6.29 -3.90 15.47
C GLY A 41 5.69 -3.42 14.13
N PRO A 42 5.40 -2.12 14.00
CA PRO A 42 4.89 -1.52 12.76
C PRO A 42 5.98 -1.43 11.69
N LEU A 43 5.56 -1.25 10.43
CA LEU A 43 6.45 -0.96 9.31
C LEU A 43 5.80 -0.02 8.29
N VAL A 44 6.63 0.55 7.44
CA VAL A 44 6.18 1.20 6.20
C VAL A 44 6.13 0.14 5.10
N ILE A 45 5.01 0.05 4.38
CA ILE A 45 4.83 -0.86 3.27
C ILE A 45 4.85 0.01 2.02
N ALA A 46 5.88 -0.13 1.20
CA ALA A 46 6.04 0.71 0.03
C ALA A 46 5.77 -0.12 -1.23
N ALA A 47 4.84 0.34 -2.08
CA ALA A 47 4.44 -0.37 -3.29
C ALA A 47 4.30 0.56 -4.48
N ASN A 48 4.46 0.04 -5.70
CA ASN A 48 3.99 0.73 -6.91
C ASN A 48 2.45 0.76 -6.95
N HIS A 49 1.86 1.68 -7.73
CA HIS A 49 0.41 1.92 -7.70
C HIS A 49 -0.24 1.86 -9.09
N GLN A 50 -1.04 0.82 -9.36
CA GLN A 50 -1.72 0.58 -10.63
C GLN A 50 -3.24 0.82 -10.58
N THR A 51 -3.90 0.52 -9.45
CA THR A 51 -5.38 0.55 -9.33
C THR A 51 -5.87 1.02 -7.97
N TYR A 52 -7.16 1.36 -7.87
CA TYR A 52 -7.79 1.67 -6.59
C TYR A 52 -7.87 0.48 -5.61
N ILE A 53 -7.70 -0.75 -6.09
CA ILE A 53 -7.83 -1.98 -5.28
C ILE A 53 -6.48 -2.37 -4.66
N ASP A 54 -5.36 -1.83 -5.16
CA ASP A 54 -4.01 -2.16 -4.70
C ASP A 54 -3.82 -2.19 -3.18
N PRO A 55 -4.27 -1.18 -2.40
CA PRO A 55 -4.09 -1.21 -0.95
C PRO A 55 -4.80 -2.40 -0.31
N VAL A 56 -5.92 -2.83 -0.88
CA VAL A 56 -6.67 -4.01 -0.43
C VAL A 56 -5.86 -5.27 -0.72
N TRP A 57 -5.36 -5.43 -1.95
CA TRP A 57 -4.61 -6.62 -2.34
C TRP A 57 -3.30 -6.80 -1.56
N ILE A 58 -2.52 -5.72 -1.37
CA ILE A 58 -1.30 -5.74 -0.56
C ILE A 58 -1.57 -6.28 0.84
N CYS A 59 -2.73 -5.96 1.42
CA CYS A 59 -3.01 -6.26 2.82
C CYS A 59 -3.63 -7.64 3.07
N ILE A 60 -4.04 -8.37 2.02
CA ILE A 60 -4.69 -9.68 2.17
C ILE A 60 -3.85 -10.66 3.02
N PRO A 61 -2.56 -10.92 2.75
CA PRO A 61 -1.76 -11.83 3.57
C PRO A 61 -1.23 -11.20 4.88
N MET A 62 -1.47 -9.90 5.12
CA MET A 62 -0.88 -9.19 6.27
C MET A 62 -1.63 -9.40 7.57
N ARG A 63 -1.17 -10.32 8.43
CA ARG A 63 -1.74 -10.58 9.77
C ARG A 63 -1.33 -9.55 10.84
N ARG A 64 -1.38 -8.27 10.50
CA ARG A 64 -1.07 -7.15 11.40
C ARG A 64 -2.01 -5.98 11.13
N ARG A 65 -2.04 -5.01 12.05
CA ARG A 65 -2.81 -3.77 11.83
C ARG A 65 -2.09 -2.91 10.80
N PHE A 66 -2.85 -2.42 9.82
CA PHE A 66 -2.35 -1.47 8.84
C PHE A 66 -3.34 -0.33 8.64
N ARG A 67 -2.87 0.73 8.00
CA ARG A 67 -3.64 1.84 7.47
C ARG A 67 -3.01 2.26 6.15
N PHE A 68 -3.78 2.96 5.32
CA PHE A 68 -3.30 3.49 4.06
C PHE A 68 -3.92 4.84 3.78
N MET A 69 -3.22 5.63 2.98
CA MET A 69 -3.75 6.90 2.50
C MET A 69 -4.68 6.62 1.32
N ALA A 70 -5.86 7.24 1.33
CA ALA A 70 -6.79 7.17 0.21
C ALA A 70 -7.30 8.56 -0.17
N PHE A 71 -7.56 8.76 -1.45
CA PHE A 71 -8.09 10.03 -1.94
C PHE A 71 -9.44 10.36 -1.29
N GLU A 72 -9.60 11.57 -0.75
CA GLU A 72 -10.77 11.95 0.04
C GLU A 72 -12.11 11.71 -0.67
N LYS A 73 -12.19 11.90 -2.00
CA LYS A 73 -13.44 11.67 -2.74
C LYS A 73 -13.83 10.19 -2.78
N ALA A 74 -12.87 9.27 -2.69
CA ALA A 74 -13.15 7.83 -2.67
C ALA A 74 -13.97 7.42 -1.44
N PHE A 75 -13.89 8.19 -0.35
CA PHE A 75 -14.67 7.97 0.87
C PHE A 75 -16.16 8.27 0.71
N GLY A 76 -16.56 8.96 -0.37
CA GLY A 76 -17.96 9.24 -0.72
C GLY A 76 -18.57 8.20 -1.67
N TRP A 77 -17.80 7.23 -2.17
CA TRP A 77 -18.33 6.19 -3.06
C TRP A 77 -19.05 5.11 -2.23
N PRO A 78 -20.30 4.72 -2.56
CA PRO A 78 -21.15 3.91 -1.66
C PRO A 78 -20.51 2.59 -1.19
N ILE A 79 -19.84 1.87 -2.09
CA ILE A 79 -19.20 0.58 -1.78
C ILE A 79 -17.73 0.77 -1.39
N VAL A 80 -16.97 1.45 -2.24
CA VAL A 80 -15.52 1.67 -2.03
C VAL A 80 -15.26 2.45 -0.76
N GLY A 81 -16.01 3.53 -0.52
CA GLY A 81 -15.85 4.38 0.65
C GLY A 81 -16.10 3.66 1.97
N SER A 82 -17.09 2.76 2.01
CA SER A 82 -17.32 1.89 3.18
C SER A 82 -16.15 0.93 3.38
N LEU A 83 -15.75 0.21 2.31
CA LEU A 83 -14.67 -0.77 2.35
C LEU A 83 -13.33 -0.17 2.81
N ILE A 84 -12.90 0.94 2.22
CA ILE A 84 -11.61 1.55 2.56
C ILE A 84 -11.59 2.07 4.00
N ARG A 85 -12.72 2.58 4.54
CA ARG A 85 -12.82 2.99 5.95
C ARG A 85 -12.64 1.78 6.87
N GLN A 86 -13.30 0.66 6.57
CA GLN A 86 -13.20 -0.57 7.36
C GLN A 86 -11.80 -1.18 7.32
N LEU A 87 -11.08 -1.01 6.19
CA LEU A 87 -9.69 -1.42 6.04
C LEU A 87 -8.68 -0.42 6.63
N GLY A 88 -9.14 0.67 7.27
CA GLY A 88 -8.29 1.60 8.01
C GLY A 88 -7.72 2.75 7.19
N ALA A 89 -8.29 3.04 6.02
CA ALA A 89 -7.89 4.19 5.21
C ALA A 89 -8.13 5.51 5.92
N PHE A 90 -7.26 6.48 5.68
CA PHE A 90 -7.48 7.87 6.08
C PHE A 90 -7.36 8.83 4.89
N PRO A 91 -8.17 9.91 4.87
CA PRO A 91 -8.30 10.76 3.71
C PRO A 91 -7.07 11.63 3.49
N VAL A 92 -6.68 11.77 2.23
CA VAL A 92 -5.73 12.76 1.74
C VAL A 92 -6.34 13.55 0.57
N LYS A 93 -6.06 14.85 0.49
CA LYS A 93 -6.46 15.69 -0.64
C LYS A 93 -5.60 15.37 -1.86
N HIS A 94 -6.14 15.60 -3.06
CA HIS A 94 -5.39 15.52 -4.32
C HIS A 94 -5.22 16.94 -4.92
N PRO A 95 -4.01 17.33 -5.39
CA PRO A 95 -2.76 16.57 -5.36
C PRO A 95 -2.36 16.22 -3.92
N VAL A 96 -1.65 15.08 -3.75
CA VAL A 96 -1.31 14.52 -2.42
C VAL A 96 -0.81 15.65 -1.54
N ASP A 97 -1.63 15.97 -0.54
CA ASP A 97 -1.34 17.06 0.37
C ASP A 97 -0.09 16.69 1.19
N HIS A 98 1.02 17.36 0.90
CA HIS A 98 2.25 17.28 1.69
C HIS A 98 2.11 17.97 3.05
N SER A 99 0.89 18.25 3.51
CA SER A 99 0.66 18.96 4.75
C SER A 99 1.31 18.23 5.93
N PRO A 100 1.87 19.00 6.88
CA PRO A 100 2.39 18.48 8.14
C PRO A 100 1.38 17.60 8.90
N ARG A 101 0.07 17.78 8.64
CA ARG A 101 -1.00 16.99 9.26
C ARG A 101 -0.99 15.53 8.81
N VAL A 102 -0.89 15.26 7.51
CA VAL A 102 -0.86 13.89 6.97
C VAL A 102 0.39 13.16 7.46
N PHE A 103 1.52 13.87 7.46
CA PHE A 103 2.77 13.35 7.97
C PHE A 103 2.67 13.02 9.48
N LYS A 104 2.11 13.93 10.28
CA LYS A 104 1.89 13.70 11.72
C LYS A 104 0.95 12.53 12.00
N GLU A 105 -0.16 12.42 11.28
CA GLU A 105 -1.11 11.29 11.43
C GLU A 105 -0.44 9.95 11.10
N THR A 106 0.43 9.94 10.09
CA THR A 106 1.22 8.77 9.69
C THR A 106 2.15 8.33 10.82
N LEU A 107 2.94 9.26 11.36
CA LEU A 107 3.85 8.96 12.49
C LEU A 107 3.09 8.53 13.75
N CYS A 108 1.97 9.18 14.08
CA CYS A 108 1.11 8.78 15.19
C CYS A 108 0.54 7.36 14.98
N SER A 109 0.18 7.00 13.75
CA SER A 109 -0.33 5.66 13.44
C SER A 109 0.74 4.59 13.63
N LEU A 110 1.96 4.85 13.14
CA LEU A 110 3.11 3.98 13.36
C LEU A 110 3.37 3.80 14.86
N LYS A 111 3.42 4.91 15.62
CA LYS A 111 3.58 4.87 17.09
C LYS A 111 2.51 4.03 17.78
N ASP A 112 1.28 4.03 17.27
CA ASP A 112 0.16 3.27 17.81
C ASP A 112 0.10 1.81 17.30
N GLY A 113 1.17 1.34 16.64
CA GLY A 113 1.36 -0.03 16.19
C GLY A 113 0.69 -0.37 14.85
N TYR A 114 0.23 0.63 14.09
CA TYR A 114 -0.30 0.42 12.75
C TYR A 114 0.80 0.53 11.71
N SER A 115 0.92 -0.46 10.84
CA SER A 115 1.75 -0.36 9.64
C SER A 115 1.10 0.59 8.63
N ILE A 116 1.88 1.28 7.80
CA ILE A 116 1.35 2.25 6.84
C ILE A 116 1.70 1.83 5.43
N VAL A 117 0.70 1.71 4.55
CA VAL A 117 0.92 1.56 3.11
C VAL A 117 1.16 2.93 2.48
N VAL A 118 2.25 3.05 1.75
CA VAL A 118 2.68 4.25 1.03
C VAL A 118 2.95 3.86 -0.42
N PHE A 119 2.44 4.67 -1.35
CA PHE A 119 2.76 4.55 -2.77
C PHE A 119 3.76 5.66 -3.12
N PRO A 120 5.07 5.37 -3.28
CA PRO A 120 6.09 6.40 -3.46
C PRO A 120 5.87 7.29 -4.69
N GLU A 121 5.19 6.79 -5.71
CA GLU A 121 4.79 7.53 -6.91
C GLU A 121 3.85 8.72 -6.59
N GLY A 122 3.01 8.60 -5.56
CA GLY A 122 2.01 9.61 -5.19
C GLY A 122 0.86 9.77 -6.18
N ALA A 123 0.85 9.01 -7.28
CA ALA A 123 -0.23 8.89 -8.25
C ALA A 123 -0.34 7.42 -8.68
N ARG A 124 -1.35 7.08 -9.48
CA ARG A 124 -1.47 5.76 -10.10
C ARG A 124 -0.84 5.78 -11.48
N GLU A 125 -0.05 4.76 -11.79
CA GLU A 125 0.59 4.49 -13.08
C GLU A 125 -0.33 4.75 -14.27
N PHE A 126 0.29 5.16 -15.38
CA PHE A 126 -0.38 5.26 -16.66
C PHE A 126 -0.80 3.88 -17.18
N ALA A 127 -1.72 3.86 -18.14
CA ALA A 127 -2.27 2.60 -18.67
C ALA A 127 -1.22 1.71 -19.36
N ASP A 128 -0.10 2.29 -19.80
CA ASP A 128 1.05 1.60 -20.38
C ASP A 128 1.90 0.84 -19.33
N GLY A 129 1.64 1.04 -18.03
CA GLY A 129 2.37 0.40 -16.92
C GLY A 129 3.72 1.07 -16.62
N ALA A 130 3.96 2.28 -17.14
CA ALA A 130 5.15 3.04 -16.78
C ALA A 130 5.01 3.60 -15.36
N PHE A 131 6.05 3.39 -14.55
CA PHE A 131 6.15 3.96 -13.21
C PHE A 131 6.37 5.47 -13.25
N PHE A 132 5.73 6.17 -12.32
CA PHE A 132 6.14 7.53 -11.99
C PHE A 132 7.46 7.52 -11.18
N ASP A 133 8.10 8.68 -11.12
CA ASP A 133 9.24 8.85 -10.23
C ASP A 133 8.84 8.68 -8.76
N PHE A 134 9.64 7.89 -8.04
CA PHE A 134 9.44 7.64 -6.63
C PHE A 134 9.84 8.88 -5.82
N LYS A 135 8.91 9.35 -5.00
CA LYS A 135 9.15 10.40 -4.02
C LYS A 135 9.75 9.82 -2.74
N THR A 136 10.48 10.65 -1.99
CA THR A 136 11.19 10.24 -0.77
C THR A 136 10.31 9.98 0.45
N GLY A 137 8.99 10.21 0.34
CA GLY A 137 8.06 10.16 1.48
C GLY A 137 8.10 8.84 2.27
N ALA A 138 8.19 7.69 1.60
CA ALA A 138 8.28 6.39 2.27
C ALA A 138 9.57 6.27 3.12
N ALA A 139 10.71 6.66 2.56
CA ALA A 139 12.01 6.66 3.25
C ALA A 139 12.02 7.64 4.44
N VAL A 140 11.54 8.87 4.24
CA VAL A 140 11.46 9.89 5.30
C VAL A 140 10.56 9.43 6.45
N ILE A 141 9.39 8.85 6.16
CA ILE A 141 8.48 8.32 7.18
C ILE A 141 9.18 7.21 7.98
N ALA A 142 9.81 6.26 7.29
CA ALA A 142 10.46 5.12 7.91
C ALA A 142 11.63 5.53 8.82
N GLN A 143 12.52 6.43 8.34
CA GLN A 143 13.62 6.97 9.15
C GLN A 143 13.11 7.71 10.37
N ARG A 144 12.15 8.65 10.21
CA ARG A 144 11.63 9.42 11.35
C ARG A 144 10.90 8.56 12.38
N ALA A 145 10.27 7.46 11.96
CA ALA A 145 9.59 6.54 12.85
C ALA A 145 10.51 5.44 13.42
N GLY A 146 11.72 5.26 12.88
CA GLY A 146 12.62 4.17 13.26
C GLY A 146 12.06 2.79 12.94
N VAL A 147 11.35 2.64 11.80
CA VAL A 147 10.68 1.39 11.40
C VAL A 147 11.22 0.89 10.06
N PRO A 148 11.19 -0.42 9.78
CA PRO A 148 11.63 -0.95 8.49
C PRO A 148 10.65 -0.58 7.35
N ILE A 149 11.13 -0.68 6.11
CA ILE A 149 10.31 -0.66 4.90
C ILE A 149 10.14 -2.08 4.39
N LEU A 150 8.92 -2.51 4.06
CA LEU A 150 8.65 -3.69 3.25
C LEU A 150 8.35 -3.26 1.81
N PRO A 151 9.27 -3.47 0.87
CA PRO A 151 9.01 -3.22 -0.55
C PRO A 151 8.03 -4.26 -1.10
N VAL A 152 7.10 -3.82 -1.94
CA VAL A 152 6.10 -4.67 -2.59
C VAL A 152 5.98 -4.29 -4.07
N THR A 153 6.04 -5.29 -4.95
CA THR A 153 5.71 -5.11 -6.37
C THR A 153 4.29 -5.61 -6.65
N ILE A 154 3.52 -4.81 -7.39
CA ILE A 154 2.22 -5.16 -7.96
C ILE A 154 2.38 -5.29 -9.47
N SER A 155 2.12 -6.49 -10.00
CA SER A 155 2.23 -6.81 -11.42
C SER A 155 0.88 -7.19 -12.02
N GLY A 156 0.53 -6.57 -13.16
CA GLY A 156 -0.65 -6.91 -13.97
C GLY A 156 -1.97 -6.27 -13.53
N ALA A 157 -1.97 -5.49 -12.44
CA ALA A 157 -3.14 -4.78 -11.95
C ALA A 157 -3.57 -3.64 -12.90
N ASN A 158 -2.64 -3.04 -13.64
CA ASN A 158 -2.95 -2.07 -14.71
C ASN A 158 -3.91 -2.64 -15.77
N ARG A 159 -3.91 -3.96 -16.01
CA ARG A 159 -4.86 -4.65 -16.92
C ARG A 159 -6.24 -4.88 -16.31
N VAL A 160 -6.36 -4.82 -14.97
CA VAL A 160 -7.61 -4.96 -14.24
C VAL A 160 -8.40 -3.66 -14.30
N TRP A 161 -7.83 -2.57 -13.77
CA TRP A 161 -8.57 -1.32 -13.62
C TRP A 161 -7.69 -0.09 -13.90
N PRO A 162 -7.29 0.10 -15.17
CA PRO A 162 -6.45 1.23 -15.56
C PRO A 162 -7.19 2.55 -15.32
N GLN A 163 -6.40 3.63 -15.17
CA GLN A 163 -6.94 4.98 -15.03
C GLN A 163 -7.90 5.32 -16.20
N GLY A 164 -9.02 5.97 -15.88
CA GLY A 164 -10.06 6.35 -16.85
C GLY A 164 -11.13 5.28 -17.10
N ARG A 165 -10.92 4.03 -16.70
CA ARG A 165 -11.93 2.98 -16.85
C ARG A 165 -12.95 3.02 -15.70
N LYS A 166 -14.25 2.94 -16.02
CA LYS A 166 -15.34 2.97 -15.02
C LYS A 166 -15.40 1.73 -14.12
N TRP A 167 -15.11 0.56 -14.67
CA TRP A 167 -15.26 -0.73 -13.98
C TRP A 167 -14.03 -1.63 -14.19
N PRO A 168 -13.64 -2.44 -13.18
CA PRO A 168 -12.53 -3.39 -13.33
C PRO A 168 -12.91 -4.50 -14.32
N GLY A 169 -11.96 -4.89 -15.17
CA GLY A 169 -12.07 -6.10 -15.98
C GLY A 169 -11.98 -7.35 -15.11
N LEU A 170 -12.65 -8.43 -15.55
CA LEU A 170 -12.61 -9.73 -14.88
C LEU A 170 -11.59 -10.67 -15.54
N PHE A 171 -11.19 -11.71 -14.82
CA PHE A 171 -10.35 -12.83 -15.26
C PHE A 171 -8.97 -12.41 -15.78
N ARG A 172 -8.33 -11.44 -15.10
CA ARG A 172 -6.96 -10.98 -15.39
C ARG A 172 -6.03 -11.42 -14.27
N ARG A 173 -4.79 -11.77 -14.56
CA ARG A 173 -3.81 -12.19 -13.53
C ARG A 173 -3.19 -10.98 -12.85
N VAL A 174 -3.16 -11.02 -11.51
CA VAL A 174 -2.43 -10.07 -10.66
C VAL A 174 -1.49 -10.84 -9.74
N THR A 175 -0.24 -10.40 -9.64
CA THR A 175 0.74 -10.92 -8.70
C THR A 175 1.18 -9.80 -7.76
N ILE A 176 1.20 -10.10 -6.45
CA ILE A 176 1.72 -9.24 -5.41
C ILE A 176 2.96 -9.90 -4.81
N THR A 177 4.12 -9.27 -4.99
CA THR A 177 5.41 -9.81 -4.57
C THR A 177 5.95 -9.00 -3.39
N TYR A 178 6.14 -9.65 -2.24
CA TYR A 178 6.72 -9.06 -1.04
C TYR A 178 8.22 -9.33 -1.00
N HIS A 179 9.02 -8.26 -1.03
CA HIS A 179 10.48 -8.36 -1.02
C HIS A 179 11.05 -8.40 0.39
N SER A 180 12.34 -8.65 0.52
CA SER A 180 13.03 -8.61 1.82
C SER A 180 12.89 -7.23 2.48
N PRO A 181 12.55 -7.15 3.77
CA PRO A 181 12.45 -5.88 4.49
C PRO A 181 13.78 -5.11 4.50
N LEU A 182 13.69 -3.81 4.30
CA LEU A 182 14.80 -2.88 4.42
C LEU A 182 14.82 -2.28 5.82
N HIS A 183 15.94 -2.44 6.51
CA HIS A 183 16.21 -1.75 7.77
C HIS A 183 17.02 -0.50 7.46
N LEU A 184 16.36 0.66 7.60
CA LEU A 184 16.99 1.93 7.28
C LEU A 184 18.00 2.28 8.36
N ASN A 185 19.14 2.78 7.93
CA ASN A 185 20.17 3.32 8.80
C ASN A 185 20.46 4.77 8.41
N ASP A 186 21.19 5.46 9.27
CA ASP A 186 21.54 6.88 9.10
C ASP A 186 22.71 7.10 8.13
N SER A 187 23.31 6.03 7.61
CA SER A 187 24.43 6.14 6.66
C SER A 187 23.98 6.42 5.22
N LYS A 188 22.68 6.35 4.94
CA LYS A 188 22.09 6.74 3.64
C LYS A 188 21.03 7.82 3.83
N SER A 189 20.99 8.77 2.89
CA SER A 189 19.93 9.76 2.80
C SER A 189 18.58 9.13 2.41
N ALA A 190 17.50 9.89 2.56
CA ALA A 190 16.17 9.44 2.13
C ALA A 190 16.12 9.21 0.62
N GLU A 191 16.84 10.01 -0.16
CA GLU A 191 16.98 9.89 -1.61
C GLU A 191 17.69 8.59 -1.99
N GLU A 192 18.78 8.24 -1.32
CA GLU A 192 19.51 6.98 -1.55
C GLU A 192 18.66 5.76 -1.18
N TRP A 193 17.95 5.80 -0.06
CA TRP A 193 16.99 4.74 0.29
C TRP A 193 15.84 4.63 -0.72
N THR A 194 15.40 5.75 -1.29
CA THR A 194 14.37 5.78 -2.33
C THR A 194 14.88 5.17 -3.64
N ALA A 195 16.15 5.41 -4.00
CA ALA A 195 16.77 4.76 -5.15
C ALA A 195 16.90 3.24 -4.97
N VAL A 196 17.31 2.77 -3.79
CA VAL A 196 17.32 1.33 -3.45
C VAL A 196 15.91 0.75 -3.55
N LEU A 197 14.91 1.46 -3.02
CA LEU A 197 13.52 1.04 -3.08
C LEU A 197 13.02 0.91 -4.53
N ARG A 198 13.35 1.88 -5.39
CA ARG A 198 13.01 1.85 -6.83
C ARG A 198 13.68 0.69 -7.55
N ALA A 199 14.92 0.33 -7.18
CA ALA A 199 15.61 -0.80 -7.79
C ALA A 199 14.98 -2.16 -7.43
N ILE A 200 14.37 -2.26 -6.25
CA ILE A 200 13.69 -3.47 -5.77
C ILE A 200 12.27 -3.56 -6.33
N ILE A 201 11.51 -2.46 -6.27
CA ILE A 201 10.14 -2.40 -6.80
C ILE A 201 10.23 -2.19 -8.31
N ARG A 202 10.36 -3.30 -9.03
CA ARG A 202 10.32 -3.36 -10.49
C ARG A 202 9.24 -4.33 -10.94
N LEU A 203 8.57 -4.04 -12.05
CA LEU A 203 7.72 -5.02 -12.72
C LEU A 203 8.62 -6.15 -13.20
N ASP A 204 8.19 -7.40 -13.01
CA ASP A 204 8.86 -8.52 -13.64
C ASP A 204 8.74 -8.36 -15.16
N GLU A 205 9.86 -8.48 -15.87
CA GLU A 205 9.88 -8.68 -17.31
C GLU A 205 9.35 -10.09 -17.59
N SER A 206 8.02 -10.25 -17.60
CA SER A 206 7.35 -11.50 -17.95
C SER A 206 6.88 -11.48 -19.40
#